data_AF-A0A7C1DQA9-F1
#
_entry.id   AF-A0A7C1DQA9-F1
#
_cell.length_a   1.000
_cell.length_b   1.000
_cell.length_c   1.000
_cell.angle_alpha   90.00
_cell.angle_beta   90.00
_cell.angle_gamma   90.00
#
_symmetry.space_group_name_H-M   'P 1'
#
loop_
_entity.id
_entity.type
_entity.pdbx_description
1 polymer ?
#
loop_
_entity_poly.entity_id
_entity_poly.type
_entity_poly.pdbx_seq_one_letter_code
_entity_poly.pdbx_strand_id
1 'polypeptide(L)'
;MYDGLTLSSFLARWRPFLEGSKVIDLVILDACDRETNAGLEEELRRGAATVLVLSRQGRERELVFVNPGARAGLFLWQKSGLRRAKPHSRRRRQEAAFLRRRLAGAVLLSTRQHGRDRVVSLELAGSDELGEPLDLALHVCLTGRRANLVLESAGRVVNAWRPGPRYGEPFRPAKSGAATVGEYLEGRREGTLAPRRKRSLAGELVAGVDGISSTAVAELFRRVGLAPDVVCEQLDAEVLRRLAAESDRLIASAGEVRFHPAERVLSCLPLAGLGGSRPATEEDEAALVAHLEREHRREALVARLQTELNRMAGR
;
A
#
# COMPACT_ATOMS: atom_id res chain seq x y z
N MET A 1 2.69 -9.48 -5.08
CA MET A 1 3.24 -9.41 -3.71
C MET A 1 3.56 -7.95 -3.48
N TYR A 2 3.01 -7.30 -2.45
CA TYR A 2 3.26 -5.89 -2.17
C TYR A 2 4.76 -5.70 -1.88
N ASP A 3 5.46 -4.96 -2.73
CA ASP A 3 6.85 -4.54 -2.50
C ASP A 3 6.91 -3.04 -2.19
N GLY A 4 8.11 -2.56 -1.85
CA GLY A 4 8.33 -1.18 -1.48
C GLY A 4 7.95 -0.21 -2.59
N LEU A 5 8.30 -0.53 -3.83
CA LEU A 5 8.05 0.30 -5.01
C LEU A 5 6.55 0.38 -5.34
N THR A 6 5.87 -0.76 -5.31
CA THR A 6 4.43 -0.86 -5.49
C THR A 6 3.71 -0.04 -4.43
N LEU A 7 4.16 -0.12 -3.17
CA LEU A 7 3.61 0.69 -2.09
C LEU A 7 3.84 2.19 -2.33
N SER A 8 5.04 2.61 -2.75
CA SER A 8 5.33 4.01 -3.08
C SER A 8 4.38 4.55 -4.16
N SER A 9 4.15 3.77 -5.22
CA SER A 9 3.22 4.13 -6.31
C SER A 9 1.79 4.28 -5.83
N PHE A 10 1.31 3.34 -5.01
CA PHE A 10 -0.03 3.45 -4.45
C PHE A 10 -0.17 4.63 -3.51
N LEU A 11 0.81 4.88 -2.64
CA LEU A 11 0.77 6.03 -1.75
C LEU A 11 0.80 7.35 -2.51
N ALA A 12 1.63 7.48 -3.54
CA ALA A 12 1.66 8.68 -4.39
C ALA A 12 0.28 8.94 -5.01
N ARG A 13 -0.40 7.89 -5.50
CA ARG A 13 -1.76 7.98 -6.05
C ARG A 13 -2.83 8.28 -5.01
N TRP A 14 -2.70 7.74 -3.79
CA TRP A 14 -3.73 7.88 -2.75
C TRP A 14 -3.58 9.14 -1.92
N ARG A 15 -2.37 9.70 -1.82
CA ARG A 15 -2.04 10.89 -1.01
C ARG A 15 -3.01 12.07 -1.24
N PRO A 16 -3.39 12.44 -2.49
CA PRO A 16 -4.34 13.54 -2.72
C PRO A 16 -5.73 13.31 -2.15
N PHE A 17 -6.10 12.06 -1.85
CA PHE A 17 -7.32 11.77 -1.10
C PHE A 17 -7.01 11.67 0.41
N LEU A 18 -5.97 10.93 0.80
CA LEU A 18 -5.63 10.64 2.18
C LEU A 18 -5.35 11.91 3.02
N GLU A 19 -4.49 12.81 2.55
CA GLU A 19 -3.99 13.93 3.37
C GLU A 19 -5.00 15.07 3.49
N GLY A 20 -5.64 15.19 4.65
CA GLY A 20 -6.77 16.05 4.94
C GLY A 20 -8.09 15.29 5.07
N SER A 21 -8.08 13.96 4.89
CA SER A 21 -9.24 13.11 5.18
C SER A 21 -9.45 13.00 6.69
N LYS A 22 -10.71 13.07 7.11
CA LYS A 22 -11.15 12.78 8.47
C LYS A 22 -11.46 11.30 8.61
N VAL A 23 -10.98 10.66 9.67
CA VAL A 23 -11.40 9.31 10.05
C VAL A 23 -12.80 9.42 10.66
N ILE A 24 -13.80 8.80 10.01
CA ILE A 24 -15.20 8.87 10.46
C ILE A 24 -15.66 7.58 11.15
N ASP A 25 -15.04 6.45 10.83
CA ASP A 25 -15.34 5.17 11.47
C ASP A 25 -14.16 4.20 11.27
N LEU A 26 -14.16 3.11 12.02
CA LEU A 26 -13.20 2.03 11.92
C LEU A 26 -13.84 0.69 12.26
N VAL A 27 -13.69 -0.31 11.39
CA VAL A 27 -14.19 -1.67 11.62
C VAL A 27 -13.01 -2.65 11.58
N ILE A 28 -13.07 -3.69 12.42
CA ILE A 28 -12.14 -4.83 12.31
C ILE A 28 -12.96 -6.07 12.01
N LEU A 29 -12.67 -6.69 10.87
CA LEU A 29 -13.31 -7.90 10.35
C LEU A 29 -12.38 -9.09 10.53
N ASP A 30 -12.96 -10.26 10.77
CA ASP A 30 -12.24 -11.54 10.82
C ASP A 30 -12.69 -12.49 9.70
N ALA A 31 -11.98 -13.59 9.55
CA ALA A 31 -12.26 -14.60 8.54
C ALA A 31 -13.64 -15.25 8.68
N CYS A 32 -14.30 -15.12 9.84
CA CYS A 32 -15.65 -15.62 10.10
C CYS A 32 -16.75 -14.65 9.65
N ASP A 33 -16.44 -13.38 9.33
CA ASP A 33 -17.44 -12.35 9.00
C ASP A 33 -17.89 -12.39 7.52
N ARG A 34 -17.84 -13.58 6.90
CA ARG A 34 -17.89 -13.80 5.43
C ARG A 34 -19.17 -13.32 4.77
N GLU A 35 -20.31 -13.47 5.44
CA GLU A 35 -21.64 -13.21 4.86
C GLU A 35 -21.92 -11.74 4.53
N THR A 36 -21.07 -10.81 4.99
CA THR A 36 -21.28 -9.36 4.82
C THR A 36 -20.44 -8.70 3.73
N ASN A 37 -19.61 -9.44 2.99
CA ASN A 37 -18.47 -8.85 2.27
C ASN A 37 -18.47 -9.12 0.77
N ALA A 38 -19.27 -8.38 0.00
CA ALA A 38 -19.23 -8.40 -1.47
C ALA A 38 -17.86 -7.91 -2.01
N GLY A 39 -16.92 -8.84 -2.19
CA GLY A 39 -15.63 -8.61 -2.87
C GLY A 39 -14.36 -8.61 -2.03
N LEU A 40 -14.43 -8.93 -0.72
CA LEU A 40 -13.24 -9.19 0.11
C LEU A 40 -13.18 -10.64 0.62
N GLU A 41 -14.01 -11.53 0.07
CA GLU A 41 -14.17 -12.90 0.57
C GLU A 41 -12.85 -13.68 0.54
N GLU A 42 -12.05 -13.53 -0.52
CA GLU A 42 -10.79 -14.26 -0.67
C GLU A 42 -9.69 -13.72 0.26
N GLU A 43 -9.67 -12.41 0.46
CA GLU A 43 -8.78 -11.68 1.35
C GLU A 43 -9.09 -11.98 2.82
N LEU A 44 -10.37 -11.95 3.21
CA LEU A 44 -10.85 -12.28 4.55
C LEU A 44 -10.76 -13.79 4.83
N ARG A 45 -10.94 -14.68 3.84
CA ARG A 45 -10.65 -16.11 4.01
C ARG A 45 -9.21 -16.35 4.50
N ARG A 46 -8.29 -15.43 4.22
CA ARG A 46 -6.87 -15.55 4.55
C ARG A 46 -6.51 -14.90 5.90
N GLY A 47 -7.38 -14.09 6.50
CA GLY A 47 -7.11 -13.43 7.78
C GLY A 47 -8.09 -12.32 8.16
N ALA A 48 -7.68 -11.47 9.10
CA ALA A 48 -8.47 -10.34 9.56
C ALA A 48 -8.17 -9.09 8.73
N ALA A 49 -9.13 -8.16 8.64
CA ALA A 49 -8.94 -6.87 8.01
C ALA A 49 -9.30 -5.74 8.98
N THR A 50 -8.53 -4.67 8.96
CA THR A 50 -8.91 -3.38 9.57
C THR A 50 -9.32 -2.44 8.47
N VAL A 51 -10.51 -1.85 8.61
CA VAL A 51 -11.09 -0.93 7.66
C VAL A 51 -11.18 0.43 8.34
N LEU A 52 -10.42 1.41 7.86
CA LEU A 52 -10.55 2.81 8.25
C LEU A 52 -11.47 3.50 7.25
N VAL A 53 -12.55 4.12 7.73
CA VAL A 53 -13.46 4.87 6.88
C VAL A 53 -13.03 6.33 6.92
N LEU A 54 -12.69 6.85 5.75
CA LEU A 54 -12.14 8.19 5.55
C LEU A 54 -13.15 9.05 4.80
N SER A 55 -13.33 10.29 5.25
CA SER A 55 -14.18 11.28 4.59
C SER A 55 -13.38 12.53 4.24
N ARG A 56 -13.52 13.00 3.00
CA ARG A 56 -12.94 14.25 2.52
C ARG A 56 -13.89 14.92 1.56
N GLN A 57 -14.27 16.17 1.84
CA GLN A 57 -15.15 16.97 0.98
C GLN A 57 -16.44 16.20 0.59
N GLY A 58 -17.04 15.50 1.56
CA GLY A 58 -18.27 14.71 1.35
C GLY A 58 -18.05 13.38 0.62
N ARG A 59 -16.83 13.04 0.19
CA ARG A 59 -16.49 11.75 -0.42
C ARG A 59 -15.96 10.80 0.63
N GLU A 60 -16.57 9.62 0.71
CA GLU A 60 -16.11 8.53 1.58
C GLU A 60 -15.27 7.51 0.79
N ARG A 61 -14.20 7.02 1.42
CA ARG A 61 -13.41 5.87 0.97
C ARG A 61 -13.03 5.01 2.16
N GLU A 62 -12.80 3.74 1.90
CA GLU A 62 -12.41 2.77 2.94
C GLU A 62 -10.94 2.40 2.73
N LEU A 63 -10.06 2.76 3.66
CA LEU A 63 -8.68 2.31 3.67
C LEU A 63 -8.62 0.95 4.38
N VAL A 64 -8.40 -0.10 3.61
CA VAL A 64 -8.44 -1.49 4.07
C VAL A 64 -7.03 -2.00 4.26
N PHE A 65 -6.65 -2.28 5.49
CA PHE A 65 -5.48 -3.07 5.83
C PHE A 65 -5.89 -4.53 6.00
N VAL A 66 -5.41 -5.40 5.12
CA VAL A 66 -5.61 -6.84 5.24
C VAL A 66 -4.39 -7.43 5.93
N ASN A 67 -4.63 -8.10 7.06
CA ASN A 67 -3.62 -8.78 7.86
C ASN A 67 -3.80 -10.31 7.84
N PRO A 68 -3.42 -11.00 6.75
CA PRO A 68 -3.33 -12.44 6.73
C PRO A 68 -1.87 -12.87 6.94
N GLY A 69 -1.66 -14.05 7.53
CA GLY A 69 -0.32 -14.59 7.79
C GLY A 69 0.73 -14.32 6.69
N ALA A 70 0.48 -14.66 5.42
CA ALA A 70 1.50 -14.62 4.36
C ALA A 70 1.35 -13.49 3.30
N ARG A 71 0.22 -12.77 3.24
CA ARG A 71 -0.08 -11.82 2.14
C ARG A 71 -0.74 -10.53 2.62
N ALA A 72 -0.04 -9.77 3.47
CA ALA A 72 -0.51 -8.47 3.91
C ALA A 72 -0.61 -7.48 2.75
N GLY A 73 -1.60 -6.60 2.82
CA GLY A 73 -1.88 -5.60 1.81
C GLY A 73 -2.61 -4.40 2.40
N LEU A 74 -2.43 -3.25 1.77
CA LEU A 74 -3.15 -2.01 2.06
C LEU A 74 -3.93 -1.64 0.79
N PHE A 75 -5.15 -1.15 0.90
CA PHE A 75 -5.97 -0.83 -0.27
C PHE A 75 -6.83 0.40 0.02
N LEU A 76 -6.87 1.36 -0.90
CA LEU A 76 -7.92 2.39 -0.89
C LEU A 76 -9.12 1.87 -1.67
N TRP A 77 -10.09 1.35 -0.93
CA TRP A 77 -11.27 0.68 -1.44
C TRP A 77 -12.34 1.70 -1.85
N GLN A 78 -12.91 1.49 -3.04
CA GLN A 78 -13.89 2.42 -3.64
C GLN A 78 -15.34 2.01 -3.39
N LYS A 79 -15.62 0.72 -3.18
CA LYS A 79 -16.99 0.24 -2.92
C LYS A 79 -17.34 0.51 -1.47
N SER A 80 -18.39 1.28 -1.22
CA SER A 80 -18.91 1.46 0.13
C SER A 80 -19.59 0.17 0.60
N GLY A 81 -19.34 -0.24 1.85
CA GLY A 81 -20.13 -1.32 2.44
C GLY A 81 -19.44 -2.05 3.58
N LEU A 82 -18.11 -2.03 3.63
CA LEU A 82 -17.37 -2.72 4.68
C LEU A 82 -17.63 -2.08 6.04
N ARG A 83 -17.92 -0.77 6.09
CA ARG A 83 -18.35 -0.13 7.35
C ARG A 83 -19.62 -0.71 7.96
N ARG A 84 -20.49 -1.32 7.14
CA ARG A 84 -21.77 -1.92 7.58
C ARG A 84 -21.61 -3.36 8.02
N ALA A 85 -20.45 -3.98 7.77
CA ALA A 85 -20.17 -5.33 8.22
C ALA A 85 -20.17 -5.36 9.76
N LYS A 86 -20.80 -6.40 10.31
CA LYS A 86 -20.95 -6.59 11.76
C LYS A 86 -19.94 -7.64 12.21
N PRO A 87 -18.88 -7.28 12.95
CA PRO A 87 -17.92 -8.27 13.41
C PRO A 87 -18.59 -9.24 14.39
N HIS A 88 -18.50 -10.53 14.11
CA HIS A 88 -18.99 -11.59 15.00
C HIS A 88 -18.12 -11.69 16.26
N SER A 89 -16.81 -11.48 16.13
CA SER A 89 -15.86 -11.63 17.24
C SER A 89 -15.96 -10.50 18.26
N ARG A 90 -16.25 -10.85 19.53
CA ARG A 90 -16.27 -9.91 20.65
C ARG A 90 -14.93 -9.18 20.81
N ARG A 91 -13.82 -9.91 20.67
CA ARG A 91 -12.46 -9.34 20.74
C ARG A 91 -12.28 -8.27 19.65
N ARG A 92 -12.66 -8.55 18.40
CA ARG A 92 -12.55 -7.58 17.30
C ARG A 92 -13.41 -6.35 17.53
N ARG A 93 -14.62 -6.52 18.08
CA ARG A 93 -15.47 -5.38 18.46
C ARG A 93 -14.80 -4.49 19.53
N GLN A 94 -14.15 -5.09 20.53
CA GLN A 94 -13.42 -4.33 21.57
C GLN A 94 -12.18 -3.61 21.00
N GLU A 95 -11.39 -4.30 20.17
CA GLU A 95 -10.24 -3.70 19.47
C GLU A 95 -10.69 -2.53 18.58
N ALA A 96 -11.76 -2.72 17.80
CA ALA A 96 -12.34 -1.65 16.97
C ALA A 96 -12.86 -0.49 17.81
N ALA A 97 -13.55 -0.75 18.93
CA ALA A 97 -14.02 0.30 19.83
C ALA A 97 -12.88 1.10 20.47
N PHE A 98 -11.77 0.44 20.81
CA PHE A 98 -10.56 1.13 21.28
C PHE A 98 -9.99 2.04 20.21
N LEU A 99 -9.77 1.53 18.99
CA LEU A 99 -9.21 2.34 17.91
C LEU A 99 -10.14 3.46 17.47
N ARG A 100 -11.47 3.23 17.44
CA ARG A 100 -12.47 4.28 17.19
C ARG A 100 -12.38 5.41 18.19
N ARG A 101 -12.31 5.11 19.50
CA ARG A 101 -12.17 6.15 20.54
C ARG A 101 -10.92 7.03 20.37
N ARG A 102 -9.86 6.48 19.76
CA ARG A 102 -8.61 7.21 19.54
C ARG A 102 -8.56 7.92 18.19
N LEU A 103 -9.12 7.32 17.14
CA LEU A 103 -8.94 7.77 15.76
C LEU A 103 -10.16 8.47 15.18
N ALA A 104 -11.38 8.15 15.62
CA ALA A 104 -12.58 8.77 15.06
C ALA A 104 -12.56 10.28 15.34
N GLY A 105 -12.76 11.07 14.30
CA GLY A 105 -12.61 12.52 14.37
C GLY A 105 -11.25 13.03 13.91
N ALA A 106 -10.20 12.21 13.98
CA ALA A 106 -8.84 12.63 13.65
C ALA A 106 -8.69 12.93 12.15
N VAL A 107 -7.87 13.92 11.83
CA VAL A 107 -7.55 14.34 10.47
C VAL A 107 -6.19 13.79 10.10
N LEU A 108 -6.12 13.05 9.00
CA LEU A 108 -4.89 12.51 8.46
C LEU A 108 -4.05 13.65 7.88
N LEU A 109 -2.96 14.03 8.54
CA LEU A 109 -2.10 15.15 8.13
C LEU A 109 -1.15 14.75 7.00
N SER A 110 -0.49 13.61 7.16
CA SER A 110 0.49 13.14 6.18
C SER A 110 0.53 11.63 6.07
N THR A 111 0.94 11.14 4.90
CA THR A 111 1.19 9.72 4.65
C THR A 111 2.61 9.52 4.15
N ARG A 112 3.42 8.79 4.94
CA ARG A 112 4.82 8.51 4.62
C ARG A 112 5.13 7.02 4.58
N GLN A 113 6.00 6.63 3.66
CA GLN A 113 6.65 5.32 3.67
C GLN A 113 7.98 5.43 4.42
N HIS A 114 8.35 4.42 5.19
CA HIS A 114 9.66 4.38 5.85
C HIS A 114 10.73 3.88 4.88
N GLY A 115 11.54 4.81 4.38
CA GLY A 115 12.53 4.50 3.34
C GLY A 115 11.83 3.85 2.14
N ARG A 116 12.31 2.68 1.75
CA ARG A 116 11.68 1.83 0.72
C ARG A 116 11.00 0.60 1.31
N ASP A 117 10.96 0.45 2.63
CA ASP A 117 10.35 -0.72 3.24
C ASP A 117 8.82 -0.69 3.07
N ARG A 118 8.19 -1.83 3.35
CA ARG A 118 6.75 -2.04 3.26
C ARG A 118 6.05 -1.59 4.55
N VAL A 119 6.44 -0.42 5.04
CA VAL A 119 5.89 0.19 6.26
C VAL A 119 5.41 1.60 5.94
N VAL A 120 4.13 1.85 6.19
CA VAL A 120 3.47 3.16 6.03
C VAL A 120 3.22 3.76 7.40
N SER A 121 3.38 5.07 7.55
CA SER A 121 2.86 5.83 8.69
C SER A 121 1.85 6.84 8.20
N LEU A 122 0.73 6.86 8.89
CA LEU A 122 -0.35 7.82 8.75
C LEU A 122 -0.26 8.73 9.96
N GLU A 123 0.22 9.95 9.80
CA GLU A 123 0.32 10.93 10.89
C GLU A 123 -1.03 11.67 10.98
N LEU A 124 -1.69 11.66 12.13
CA LEU A 124 -3.01 12.23 12.33
C LEU A 124 -3.01 13.26 13.47
N ALA A 125 -3.79 14.32 13.30
CA ALA A 125 -4.18 15.22 14.37
C ALA A 125 -5.56 14.80 14.89
N GLY A 126 -5.63 14.44 16.17
CA GLY A 126 -6.87 14.16 16.87
C GLY A 126 -7.06 15.06 18.08
N SER A 127 -8.01 14.69 18.92
CA SER A 127 -8.19 15.25 20.25
C SER A 127 -8.38 14.10 21.24
N ASP A 128 -8.02 14.33 22.51
CA ASP A 128 -8.29 13.38 23.57
C ASP A 128 -9.75 13.48 24.07
N GLU A 129 -10.05 12.79 25.17
CA GLU A 129 -11.39 12.75 25.78
C GLU A 129 -11.82 14.09 26.38
N LEU A 130 -10.88 15.00 26.65
CA LEU A 130 -11.11 16.35 27.16
C LEU A 130 -11.17 17.39 26.03
N GLY A 131 -10.90 16.98 24.78
CA GLY A 131 -10.85 17.85 23.63
C GLY A 131 -9.48 18.49 23.39
N GLU A 132 -8.47 18.12 24.16
CA GLU A 132 -7.11 18.64 23.99
C GLU A 132 -6.47 18.07 22.73
N PRO A 133 -5.71 18.86 21.95
CA PRO A 133 -5.03 18.39 20.74
C PRO A 133 -4.09 17.22 21.03
N LEU A 134 -4.13 16.19 20.17
CA LEU A 134 -3.33 14.98 20.33
C LEU A 134 -2.74 14.52 19.00
N ASP A 135 -1.42 14.38 18.96
CA ASP A 135 -0.71 13.78 17.84
C ASP A 135 -0.78 12.24 17.91
N LEU A 136 -1.21 11.65 16.79
CA LEU A 136 -1.38 10.22 16.61
C LEU A 136 -0.61 9.76 15.38
N ALA A 137 -0.05 8.56 15.42
CA ALA A 137 0.53 7.93 14.23
C ALA A 137 0.04 6.49 14.11
N LEU A 138 -0.50 6.13 12.94
CA LEU A 138 -0.89 4.76 12.64
C LEU A 138 0.11 4.14 11.66
N HIS A 139 0.88 3.17 12.12
CA HIS A 139 1.85 2.45 11.31
C HIS A 139 1.27 1.14 10.78
N VAL A 140 1.31 0.98 9.46
CA VAL A 140 0.89 -0.22 8.76
C VAL A 140 2.13 -0.94 8.24
N CYS A 141 2.45 -2.10 8.84
CA CYS A 141 3.55 -2.96 8.41
C CYS A 141 2.99 -4.07 7.50
N LEU A 142 3.46 -4.16 6.25
CA LEU A 142 3.01 -5.14 5.25
C LEU A 142 4.01 -6.30 5.07
N THR A 143 4.88 -6.54 6.04
CA THR A 143 5.99 -7.50 5.97
C THR A 143 5.54 -8.94 6.27
N GLY A 144 4.75 -9.55 5.38
CA GLY A 144 4.38 -10.98 5.44
C GLY A 144 3.91 -11.42 6.84
N ARG A 145 4.60 -12.40 7.44
CA ARG A 145 4.27 -12.93 8.77
C ARG A 145 4.40 -11.91 9.91
N ARG A 146 5.17 -10.84 9.70
CA ARG A 146 5.36 -9.74 10.65
C ARG A 146 4.42 -8.56 10.37
N ALA A 147 3.43 -8.73 9.49
CA ALA A 147 2.47 -7.68 9.23
C ALA A 147 1.72 -7.28 10.50
N ASN A 148 1.62 -5.97 10.71
CA ASN A 148 1.14 -5.42 11.96
C ASN A 148 0.49 -4.05 11.74
N LEU A 149 -0.41 -3.68 12.64
CA LEU A 149 -0.97 -2.35 12.75
C LEU A 149 -0.59 -1.81 14.13
N VAL A 150 0.09 -0.66 14.17
CA VAL A 150 0.63 -0.09 15.40
C VAL A 150 0.15 1.35 15.53
N LEU A 151 -0.45 1.69 16.67
CA LEU A 151 -0.87 3.05 16.99
C LEU A 151 0.12 3.67 17.98
N GLU A 152 0.64 4.83 17.63
CA GLU A 152 1.33 5.74 18.53
C GLU A 152 0.43 6.91 18.92
N SER A 153 0.64 7.38 20.15
CA SER A 153 0.03 8.58 20.70
C SER A 153 1.13 9.36 21.41
N ALA A 154 1.30 10.64 21.08
CA ALA A 154 2.38 11.47 21.62
C ALA A 154 3.77 10.80 21.51
N GLY A 155 4.04 10.17 20.36
CA GLY A 155 5.33 9.50 20.05
C GLY A 155 5.59 8.21 20.84
N ARG A 156 4.56 7.58 21.41
CA ARG A 156 4.68 6.31 22.14
C ARG A 156 3.68 5.29 21.63
N VAL A 157 4.13 4.05 21.45
CA VAL A 157 3.24 2.94 21.10
C VAL A 157 2.22 2.70 22.20
N VAL A 158 0.94 2.85 21.86
CA VAL A 158 -0.21 2.62 22.75
C VAL A 158 -1.03 1.40 22.34
N ASN A 159 -0.92 0.95 21.10
CA ASN A 159 -1.58 -0.27 20.64
C ASN A 159 -0.79 -0.95 19.52
N ALA A 160 -0.76 -2.28 19.52
CA ALA A 160 -0.25 -3.06 18.41
C ALA A 160 -1.13 -4.29 18.21
N TRP A 161 -1.44 -4.60 16.95
CA TRP A 161 -2.33 -5.71 16.64
C TRP A 161 -1.69 -7.09 16.90
N ARG A 162 -0.38 -7.17 16.67
CA ARG A 162 0.46 -8.33 16.99
C ARG A 162 1.58 -7.92 17.96
N PRO A 163 2.05 -8.86 18.81
CA PRO A 163 3.26 -8.65 19.61
C PRO A 163 4.47 -8.29 18.75
N GLY A 164 5.37 -7.47 19.28
CA GLY A 164 6.61 -7.07 18.60
C GLY A 164 7.07 -5.67 19.00
N PRO A 165 6.26 -4.62 18.77
CA PRO A 165 6.57 -3.27 19.24
C PRO A 165 6.62 -3.20 20.76
N ARG A 166 7.47 -2.31 21.28
CA ARG A 166 7.59 -2.04 22.73
C ARG A 166 6.60 -0.95 23.11
N TYR A 167 5.64 -1.28 23.97
CA TYR A 167 4.66 -0.33 24.49
C TYR A 167 5.36 0.78 25.29
N GLY A 168 4.90 2.02 25.10
CA GLY A 168 5.49 3.19 25.76
C GLY A 168 6.78 3.72 25.14
N GLU A 169 7.37 3.01 24.17
CA GLU A 169 8.51 3.49 23.39
C GLU A 169 8.06 3.98 22.00
N PRO A 170 8.86 4.84 21.33
CA PRO A 170 8.61 5.20 19.93
C PRO A 170 8.69 3.98 19.00
N PHE A 171 7.81 3.92 18.00
CA PHE A 171 7.81 2.88 16.98
C PHE A 171 9.08 2.97 16.14
N ARG A 172 9.75 1.82 15.98
CA ARG A 172 10.94 1.69 15.14
C ARG A 172 10.70 0.61 14.09
N PRO A 173 10.57 0.96 12.80
CA PRO A 173 10.49 -0.04 11.75
C PRO A 173 11.79 -0.85 11.71
N ALA A 174 11.70 -2.13 11.35
CA ALA A 174 12.88 -2.95 11.15
C ALA A 174 13.64 -2.45 9.91
N LYS A 175 14.92 -2.06 10.05
CA LYS A 175 15.77 -1.76 8.89
C LYS A 175 16.08 -3.06 8.13
N SER A 176 16.03 -3.06 6.80
CA SER A 176 16.20 -4.26 5.99
C SER A 176 17.25 -4.11 4.86
N GLY A 177 18.42 -3.54 5.12
CA GLY A 177 19.55 -3.57 4.19
C GLY A 177 20.01 -2.18 3.71
N ALA A 178 20.63 -2.14 2.53
CA ALA A 178 21.04 -0.92 1.86
C ALA A 178 19.81 -0.18 1.32
N ALA A 179 19.80 1.16 1.35
CA ALA A 179 18.64 1.92 0.90
C ALA A 179 18.49 1.88 -0.62
N THR A 180 19.61 1.72 -1.35
CA THR A 180 19.61 1.67 -2.82
C THR A 180 20.41 0.51 -3.41
N VAL A 181 20.12 0.17 -4.67
CA VAL A 181 20.94 -0.77 -5.44
C VAL A 181 22.36 -0.24 -5.61
N GLY A 182 22.53 1.07 -5.87
CA GLY A 182 23.85 1.70 -5.97
C GLY A 182 24.68 1.53 -4.71
N GLU A 183 24.12 1.92 -3.56
CA GLU A 183 24.77 1.75 -2.24
C GLU A 183 25.14 0.30 -1.97
N TYR A 184 24.26 -0.65 -2.32
CA TYR A 184 24.55 -2.07 -2.15
C TYR A 184 25.72 -2.53 -3.01
N LEU A 185 25.76 -2.14 -4.28
CA LEU A 185 26.80 -2.54 -5.23
C LEU A 185 28.15 -1.89 -4.89
N GLU A 186 28.14 -0.62 -4.49
CA GLU A 186 29.33 0.08 -4.00
C GLU A 186 29.88 -0.59 -2.75
N GLY A 187 29.02 -0.84 -1.76
CA GLY A 187 29.45 -1.55 -0.55
C GLY A 187 29.95 -2.98 -0.81
N ARG A 188 29.40 -3.67 -1.82
CA ARG A 188 29.91 -4.98 -2.27
C ARG A 188 31.29 -4.88 -2.93
N ARG A 189 31.56 -3.81 -3.69
CA ARG A 189 32.85 -3.56 -4.34
C ARG A 189 33.94 -3.17 -3.36
N GLU A 190 33.59 -2.31 -2.41
CA GLU A 190 34.50 -1.84 -1.36
C GLU A 190 34.74 -2.89 -0.26
N GLY A 191 34.00 -4.00 -0.28
CA GLY A 191 34.08 -5.06 0.72
C GLY A 191 33.44 -4.69 2.07
N THR A 192 32.73 -3.56 2.15
CA THR A 192 31.99 -3.15 3.36
C THR A 192 30.71 -3.95 3.56
N LEU A 193 30.18 -4.56 2.49
CA LEU A 193 29.07 -5.49 2.51
C LEU A 193 29.52 -6.89 2.10
N ALA A 194 29.38 -7.85 3.01
CA ALA A 194 29.67 -9.24 2.70
C ALA A 194 28.68 -9.79 1.64
N PRO A 195 29.16 -10.62 0.69
CA PRO A 195 28.28 -11.35 -0.22
C PRO A 195 27.26 -12.15 0.60
N ARG A 196 25.98 -12.04 0.23
CA ARG A 196 24.97 -12.94 0.82
C ARG A 196 25.10 -14.31 0.18
N ARG A 197 24.83 -15.38 0.94
CA ARG A 197 24.87 -16.79 0.49
C ARG A 197 23.81 -17.14 -0.57
N LYS A 198 23.68 -16.33 -1.63
CA LYS A 198 22.80 -16.55 -2.77
C LYS A 198 23.69 -16.77 -4.00
N ARG A 199 23.21 -17.59 -4.94
CA ARG A 199 23.97 -18.00 -6.13
C ARG A 199 23.91 -16.98 -7.27
N SER A 200 23.07 -15.95 -7.16
CA SER A 200 22.89 -14.93 -8.21
C SER A 200 22.76 -13.53 -7.61
N LEU A 201 23.18 -12.54 -8.39
CA LEU A 201 23.04 -11.13 -8.05
C LEU A 201 21.58 -10.76 -7.80
N ALA A 202 20.64 -11.37 -8.53
CA ALA A 202 19.22 -11.15 -8.30
C ALA A 202 18.79 -11.53 -6.87
N GLY A 203 19.26 -12.69 -6.39
CA GLY A 203 19.02 -13.14 -5.03
C GLY A 203 19.71 -12.28 -3.97
N GLU A 204 20.91 -11.78 -4.28
CA GLU A 204 21.64 -10.82 -3.44
C GLU A 204 20.87 -9.50 -3.30
N LEU A 205 20.41 -8.89 -4.40
CA LEU A 205 19.67 -7.63 -4.40
C LEU A 205 18.36 -7.73 -3.61
N VAL A 206 17.56 -8.79 -3.83
CA VAL A 206 16.31 -9.01 -3.07
C VAL A 206 16.55 -9.14 -1.57
N ALA A 207 17.70 -9.70 -1.18
CA ALA A 207 18.03 -9.87 0.22
C ALA A 207 18.66 -8.61 0.83
N GLY A 208 19.47 -7.88 0.03
CA GLY A 208 20.37 -6.84 0.49
C GLY A 208 19.86 -5.41 0.32
N VAL A 209 18.86 -5.19 -0.55
CA VAL A 209 18.31 -3.86 -0.85
C VAL A 209 16.91 -3.72 -0.28
N ASP A 210 16.68 -2.63 0.43
CA ASP A 210 15.38 -2.31 1.03
C ASP A 210 14.29 -2.17 -0.03
N GLY A 211 13.15 -2.84 0.21
CA GLY A 211 11.93 -2.61 -0.57
C GLY A 211 11.86 -3.25 -1.95
N ILE A 212 12.95 -3.84 -2.47
CA ILE A 212 12.96 -4.42 -3.81
C ILE A 212 12.42 -5.86 -3.80
N SER A 213 11.50 -6.18 -4.72
CA SER A 213 11.05 -7.56 -4.90
C SER A 213 11.83 -8.31 -5.97
N SER A 214 11.67 -9.64 -6.00
CA SER A 214 12.14 -10.46 -7.10
C SER A 214 11.57 -10.03 -8.46
N THR A 215 10.33 -9.53 -8.49
CA THR A 215 9.70 -9.04 -9.72
C THR A 215 10.34 -7.72 -10.17
N ALA A 216 10.58 -6.80 -9.24
CA ALA A 216 11.28 -5.55 -9.53
C ALA A 216 12.72 -5.80 -10.00
N VAL A 217 13.43 -6.75 -9.38
CA VAL A 217 14.77 -7.15 -9.81
C VAL A 217 14.75 -7.81 -11.20
N ALA A 218 13.78 -8.69 -11.47
CA ALA A 218 13.66 -9.31 -12.79
C ALA A 218 13.39 -8.26 -13.89
N GLU A 219 12.54 -7.28 -13.61
CA GLU A 219 12.28 -6.15 -14.51
C GLU A 219 13.53 -5.28 -14.69
N LEU A 220 14.26 -5.00 -13.61
CA LEU A 220 15.52 -4.26 -13.67
C LEU A 220 16.56 -4.98 -14.55
N PHE A 221 16.71 -6.29 -14.36
CA PHE A 221 17.64 -7.10 -15.16
C PHE A 221 17.25 -7.10 -16.64
N ARG A 222 15.95 -7.22 -16.93
CA ARG A 222 15.42 -7.13 -18.29
C ARG A 222 15.75 -5.78 -18.96
N ARG A 223 15.64 -4.66 -18.23
CA ARG A 223 15.96 -3.32 -18.76
C ARG A 223 17.45 -3.12 -19.05
N VAL A 224 18.31 -3.72 -18.24
CA VAL A 224 19.77 -3.62 -18.40
C VAL A 224 20.31 -4.65 -19.40
N GLY A 225 19.54 -5.71 -19.69
CA GLY A 225 19.94 -6.82 -20.56
C GLY A 225 20.74 -7.90 -19.83
N LEU A 226 20.45 -8.14 -18.54
CA LEU A 226 21.14 -9.12 -17.70
C LEU A 226 20.40 -10.46 -17.64
N ALA A 227 21.17 -11.55 -17.60
CA ALA A 227 20.65 -12.88 -17.34
C ALA A 227 20.24 -13.05 -15.85
N PRO A 228 19.19 -13.83 -15.51
CA PRO A 228 18.71 -13.98 -14.14
C PRO A 228 19.69 -14.64 -13.16
N ASP A 229 20.63 -15.42 -13.68
CA ASP A 229 21.62 -16.21 -12.96
C ASP A 229 23.01 -15.55 -12.88
N VAL A 230 23.15 -14.34 -13.41
CA VAL A 230 24.42 -13.59 -13.38
C VAL A 230 24.89 -13.36 -11.93
N VAL A 231 26.19 -13.49 -11.70
CA VAL A 231 26.83 -13.15 -10.42
C VAL A 231 27.52 -11.81 -10.49
N CYS A 232 27.66 -11.13 -9.35
CA CYS A 232 28.20 -9.77 -9.29
C CYS A 232 29.61 -9.68 -9.90
N GLU A 233 30.44 -10.70 -9.66
CA GLU A 233 31.84 -10.79 -10.07
C GLU A 233 32.02 -10.90 -11.60
N GLN A 234 30.96 -11.22 -12.34
CA GLN A 234 30.97 -11.27 -13.80
C GLN A 234 30.68 -9.91 -14.45
N LEU A 235 30.32 -8.90 -13.67
CA LEU A 235 29.87 -7.60 -14.19
C LEU A 235 30.95 -6.53 -14.06
N ASP A 236 31.15 -5.77 -15.14
CA ASP A 236 32.11 -4.67 -15.15
C ASP A 236 31.61 -3.40 -14.44
N ALA A 237 32.50 -2.39 -14.36
CA ALA A 237 32.23 -1.07 -13.79
C ALA A 237 31.03 -0.35 -14.41
N GLU A 238 30.85 -0.47 -15.72
CA GLU A 238 29.85 0.24 -16.49
C GLU A 238 28.47 -0.40 -16.30
N VAL A 239 28.38 -1.73 -16.36
CA VAL A 239 27.13 -2.48 -16.18
C VAL A 239 26.57 -2.26 -14.78
N LEU A 240 27.39 -2.25 -13.73
CA LEU A 240 26.90 -1.96 -12.38
C LEU A 240 26.42 -0.51 -12.22
N ARG A 241 27.07 0.47 -12.87
CA ARG A 241 26.60 1.86 -12.89
C ARG A 241 25.25 1.98 -13.61
N ARG A 242 25.09 1.31 -14.75
CA ARG A 242 23.82 1.23 -15.47
C ARG A 242 22.73 0.57 -14.62
N LEU A 243 23.06 -0.49 -13.88
CA LEU A 243 22.12 -1.17 -12.98
C LEU A 243 21.63 -0.26 -11.86
N ALA A 244 22.54 0.49 -11.22
CA ALA A 244 22.20 1.48 -10.21
C ALA A 244 21.30 2.60 -10.79
N ALA A 245 21.69 3.17 -11.92
CA ALA A 245 20.93 4.25 -12.58
C ALA A 245 19.52 3.78 -13.02
N GLU A 246 19.38 2.58 -13.58
CA GLU A 246 18.08 2.02 -13.94
C GLU A 246 17.22 1.70 -12.72
N SER A 247 17.83 1.27 -11.61
CA SER A 247 17.12 1.11 -10.35
C SER A 247 16.54 2.45 -9.90
N ASP A 248 17.32 3.52 -9.89
CA ASP A 248 16.85 4.84 -9.48
C ASP A 248 15.76 5.39 -10.40
N ARG A 249 15.84 5.15 -11.71
CA ARG A 249 14.76 5.46 -12.67
C ARG A 249 13.49 4.68 -12.36
N LEU A 250 13.60 3.39 -12.06
CA LEU A 250 12.46 2.55 -11.69
C LEU A 250 11.78 3.10 -10.43
N ILE A 251 12.58 3.48 -9.43
CA ILE A 251 12.09 4.09 -8.18
C ILE A 251 11.42 5.44 -8.43
N ALA A 252 12.04 6.32 -9.22
CA ALA A 252 11.45 7.60 -9.58
C ALA A 252 10.10 7.42 -10.29
N SER A 253 10.03 6.47 -11.24
CA SER A 253 8.79 6.16 -11.96
C SER A 253 7.67 5.61 -11.05
N ALA A 254 8.04 4.93 -9.96
CA ALA A 254 7.08 4.49 -8.96
C ALA A 254 6.47 5.67 -8.20
N GLY A 255 7.21 6.75 -7.93
CA GLY A 255 6.65 7.97 -7.36
C GLY A 255 5.70 8.73 -8.31
N GLU A 256 5.91 8.60 -9.62
CA GLU A 256 5.21 9.37 -10.65
C GLU A 256 3.93 8.68 -11.20
N VAL A 257 3.14 7.96 -10.40
CA VAL A 257 1.83 7.35 -10.83
C VAL A 257 1.89 6.41 -12.07
N ARG A 258 3.06 6.25 -12.71
CA ARG A 258 3.26 5.58 -14.01
C ARG A 258 3.70 4.12 -13.88
N PHE A 259 3.98 3.66 -12.66
CA PHE A 259 4.42 2.29 -12.43
C PHE A 259 3.24 1.33 -12.33
N HIS A 260 3.02 0.55 -13.39
CA HIS A 260 2.15 -0.61 -13.42
C HIS A 260 3.01 -1.87 -13.45
N PRO A 261 3.21 -2.59 -12.32
CA PRO A 261 3.78 -3.92 -12.41
C PRO A 261 2.82 -4.79 -13.24
N ALA A 262 3.35 -5.49 -14.23
CA ALA A 262 2.58 -6.26 -15.21
C ALA A 262 1.34 -6.97 -14.63
N GLU A 263 0.23 -6.88 -15.37
CA GLU A 263 -1.21 -7.13 -15.14
C GLU A 263 -1.70 -8.36 -14.35
N ARG A 264 -0.89 -9.07 -13.57
CA ARG A 264 -1.33 -10.27 -12.86
C ARG A 264 -1.89 -10.08 -11.45
N VAL A 265 -2.05 -8.84 -10.98
CA VAL A 265 -2.64 -8.59 -9.66
C VAL A 265 -3.56 -7.38 -9.75
N LEU A 266 -4.89 -7.63 -9.67
CA LEU A 266 -6.03 -6.70 -9.62
C LEU A 266 -6.87 -6.60 -10.92
N SER A 267 -7.42 -7.71 -11.38
CA SER A 267 -8.75 -7.74 -12.01
C SER A 267 -9.79 -8.17 -10.96
N CYS A 268 -10.15 -7.26 -10.06
CA CYS A 268 -11.34 -7.40 -9.22
C CYS A 268 -12.45 -6.44 -9.71
N LEU A 269 -12.61 -6.34 -11.03
CA LEU A 269 -13.89 -5.94 -11.61
C LEU A 269 -14.66 -7.24 -11.85
N PRO A 270 -15.74 -7.53 -11.11
CA PRO A 270 -16.68 -8.51 -11.62
C PRO A 270 -17.35 -7.84 -12.82
N LEU A 271 -16.92 -8.22 -14.03
CA LEU A 271 -17.82 -8.20 -15.17
C LEU A 271 -18.99 -9.08 -14.75
N ALA A 272 -20.12 -8.46 -14.45
CA ALA A 272 -21.32 -9.16 -14.07
C ALA A 272 -21.66 -10.19 -15.16
N GLY A 273 -21.71 -11.47 -14.79
CA GLY A 273 -22.58 -12.42 -15.49
C GLY A 273 -21.96 -13.54 -16.33
N LEU A 274 -20.67 -13.85 -16.26
CA LEU A 274 -20.15 -15.08 -16.89
C LEU A 274 -19.24 -15.86 -15.95
N GLY A 275 -19.77 -16.95 -15.40
CA GLY A 275 -18.99 -17.93 -14.67
C GLY A 275 -18.06 -18.67 -15.62
N GLY A 276 -16.76 -18.57 -15.36
CA GLY A 276 -15.73 -19.34 -16.05
C GLY A 276 -14.41 -18.59 -16.13
N SER A 277 -13.36 -19.13 -15.51
CA SER A 277 -11.99 -18.65 -15.64
C SER A 277 -11.46 -18.94 -17.05
N ARG A 278 -11.79 -18.10 -18.02
CA ARG A 278 -11.11 -18.07 -19.32
C ARG A 278 -10.08 -16.92 -19.30
N PRO A 279 -8.88 -17.10 -19.89
CA PRO A 279 -7.98 -15.97 -20.12
C PRO A 279 -8.70 -14.88 -20.92
N ALA A 280 -8.45 -13.61 -20.58
CA ALA A 280 -9.02 -12.46 -21.25
C ALA A 280 -8.72 -12.53 -22.75
N THR A 281 -9.74 -12.29 -23.57
CA THR A 281 -9.59 -12.20 -25.03
C THR A 281 -9.27 -10.76 -25.43
N GLU A 282 -8.80 -10.55 -26.66
CA GLU A 282 -8.64 -9.20 -27.24
C GLU A 282 -9.96 -8.41 -27.23
N GLU A 283 -11.11 -9.09 -27.28
CA GLU A 283 -12.43 -8.48 -27.14
C GLU A 283 -12.70 -7.96 -25.73
N ASP A 284 -12.25 -8.67 -24.69
CA ASP A 284 -12.37 -8.22 -23.28
C ASP A 284 -11.52 -6.97 -23.03
N GLU A 285 -10.32 -6.91 -23.62
CA GLU A 285 -9.44 -5.74 -23.56
C GLU A 285 -10.05 -4.54 -24.28
N ALA A 286 -10.57 -4.74 -25.50
CA ALA A 286 -11.25 -3.69 -26.24
C ALA A 286 -12.49 -3.16 -25.50
N ALA A 287 -13.27 -4.05 -24.85
CA ALA A 287 -14.43 -3.68 -24.05
C ALA A 287 -14.06 -2.87 -22.81
N LEU A 288 -12.93 -3.20 -22.15
CA LEU A 288 -12.41 -2.47 -21.01
C LEU A 288 -11.91 -1.08 -21.40
N VAL A 289 -11.16 -0.96 -22.49
CA VAL A 289 -10.72 0.34 -23.04
C VAL A 289 -11.93 1.21 -23.37
N ALA A 290 -12.93 0.67 -24.07
CA ALA A 290 -14.16 1.39 -24.38
C ALA A 290 -14.98 1.77 -23.14
N HIS A 291 -14.89 1.03 -22.04
CA HIS A 291 -15.51 1.40 -20.77
C HIS A 291 -14.77 2.57 -20.10
N LEU A 292 -13.44 2.52 -20.04
CA LEU A 292 -12.61 3.58 -19.46
C LEU A 292 -12.76 4.90 -20.23
N GLU A 293 -12.82 4.85 -21.57
CA GLU A 293 -13.08 6.04 -22.38
C GLU A 293 -14.46 6.65 -22.12
N ARG A 294 -15.49 5.82 -21.89
CA ARG A 294 -16.83 6.28 -21.55
C ARG A 294 -16.87 6.96 -20.17
N GLU A 295 -16.21 6.40 -19.17
CA GLU A 295 -16.11 7.04 -17.85
C GLU A 295 -15.33 8.37 -17.93
N HIS A 296 -14.25 8.44 -18.70
CA HIS A 296 -13.49 9.68 -18.88
C HIS A 296 -14.32 10.78 -19.56
N ARG A 297 -15.11 10.43 -20.59
CA ARG A 297 -16.07 11.36 -21.21
C ARG A 297 -17.16 11.81 -20.23
N ARG A 298 -17.62 10.91 -19.35
CA ARG A 298 -18.61 11.23 -18.32
C ARG A 298 -18.06 12.22 -17.29
N GLU A 299 -16.83 12.02 -16.82
CA GLU A 299 -16.16 12.95 -15.91
C GLU A 299 -15.98 14.34 -16.53
N ALA A 300 -15.55 14.40 -17.80
CA ALA A 300 -15.42 15.65 -18.54
C ALA A 300 -16.76 16.39 -18.70
N LEU A 301 -17.85 15.65 -18.97
CA LEU A 301 -19.19 16.21 -19.05
C LEU A 301 -19.66 16.78 -17.71
N VAL A 302 -19.45 16.05 -16.61
CA VAL A 302 -19.81 16.51 -15.26
C VAL A 302 -19.05 17.80 -14.91
N ALA A 303 -17.75 17.86 -15.19
CA ALA A 303 -16.94 19.06 -14.93
C ALA A 303 -17.43 20.28 -15.74
N ARG A 304 -17.83 20.06 -17.00
CA ARG A 304 -18.41 21.13 -17.84
C ARG A 304 -19.75 21.63 -17.29
N LEU A 305 -20.66 20.71 -16.91
CA LEU A 305 -21.95 21.06 -16.33
C LEU A 305 -21.79 21.83 -15.01
N GLN A 306 -20.85 21.45 -14.16
CA GLN A 306 -20.55 22.18 -12.92
C GLN A 306 -20.03 23.59 -13.20
N THR A 307 -19.23 23.77 -14.25
CA THR A 307 -18.74 25.09 -14.68
C THR A 307 -19.89 25.98 -15.16
N GLU A 308 -20.83 25.43 -15.93
CA GLU A 308 -22.02 26.15 -16.41
C GLU A 308 -22.96 26.51 -15.26
N LEU A 309 -23.18 25.60 -14.31
CA LEU A 309 -24.02 25.82 -13.14
C LEU A 309 -23.46 26.95 -12.25
N ASN A 310 -22.14 26.98 -12.05
CA ASN A 310 -21.48 28.06 -11.32
C ASN A 310 -21.59 29.42 -12.03
N ARG A 311 -21.58 29.45 -13.38
CA ARG A 311 -21.79 30.68 -14.16
C ARG A 311 -23.22 31.20 -14.03
N MET A 312 -24.20 30.32 -13.93
CA MET A 312 -25.60 30.70 -13.75
C MET A 312 -25.87 31.23 -12.34
N ALA A 313 -25.26 30.65 -11.32
CA ALA A 313 -25.43 31.08 -9.93
C ALA A 313 -24.73 32.42 -9.59
N GLY A 314 -23.81 32.89 -10.44
CA GLY A 314 -23.11 34.17 -10.29
C GLY A 314 -23.73 35.34 -11.04
N ARG A 315 -24.95 35.20 -11.57
CA ARG A 315 -25.76 36.28 -12.17
C ARG A 315 -27.01 36.51 -11.32
#